data_AF-A0A6N9CAW7-F1
#
_entry.id   AF-A0A6N9CAW7-F1
#
_cell.length_a   1.000
_cell.length_b   1.000
_cell.length_c   1.000
_cell.angle_alpha   90.00
_cell.angle_beta   90.00
_cell.angle_gamma   90.00
#
_symmetry.space_group_name_H-M   'P 1'
#
loop_
_entity.id
_entity.type
_entity.pdbx_description
1 polymer ?
#
loop_
_entity_poly.entity_id
_entity_poly.type
_entity_poly.pdbx_seq_one_letter_code
_entity_poly.pdbx_strand_id
1 'polypeptide(L)'
;MCQRCNTYKYLEPRPKNWRNQFWIKGRNMTVWHLIATMRTEHETLEGAAENFGLPLEAVVEAMYYYALHKDIVEADVEAEKRILVEEFGEAVE
;
A
#
# COMPACT_ATOMS: atom_id res chain seq x y z
N MET A 1 -21.49 -10.83 -17.54
CA MET A 1 -21.46 -10.83 -16.06
C MET A 1 -20.58 -9.67 -15.63
N CYS A 2 -21.04 -8.91 -14.65
CA CYS A 2 -20.80 -7.46 -14.46
C CYS A 2 -19.34 -7.00 -14.60
N GLN A 3 -19.23 -5.82 -15.24
CA GLN A 3 -18.05 -4.97 -15.33
C GLN A 3 -17.30 -4.96 -14.00
N ARG A 4 -15.97 -5.10 -14.05
CA ARG A 4 -15.07 -4.76 -12.93
C ARG A 4 -15.44 -3.34 -12.48
N CYS A 5 -16.23 -3.24 -11.41
CA CYS A 5 -16.42 -1.98 -10.71
C CYS A 5 -15.05 -1.60 -10.17
N ASN A 6 -14.30 -0.82 -10.94
CA ASN A 6 -13.09 -0.17 -10.48
C ASN A 6 -13.55 0.91 -9.50
N THR A 7 -13.81 0.51 -8.25
CA THR A 7 -14.34 1.38 -7.18
C THR A 7 -13.38 2.53 -6.84
N TYR A 8 -12.10 2.39 -7.22
CA TYR A 8 -11.04 3.33 -6.92
C TYR A 8 -10.50 4.00 -8.18
N LYS A 9 -10.29 5.32 -8.10
CA LYS A 9 -9.86 6.17 -9.22
C LYS A 9 -8.34 6.11 -9.44
N TYR A 10 -7.59 5.95 -8.36
CA TYR A 10 -6.13 5.94 -8.31
C TYR A 10 -5.53 4.59 -7.90
N LEU A 11 -6.36 3.60 -7.59
CA LEU A 11 -5.89 2.26 -7.21
C LEU A 11 -6.22 1.22 -8.28
N GLU A 12 -5.27 0.34 -8.59
CA GLU A 12 -5.46 -0.76 -9.53
C GLU A 12 -5.03 -2.12 -8.93
N PRO A 13 -5.83 -3.19 -9.15
CA PRO A 13 -5.42 -4.53 -8.78
C PRO A 13 -4.45 -5.09 -9.82
N ARG A 14 -3.29 -5.58 -9.38
CA ARG A 14 -2.28 -6.25 -10.24
C ARG A 14 -2.44 -7.78 -10.12
N PRO A 15 -3.04 -8.46 -11.10
CA PRO A 15 -3.35 -9.90 -11.01
C PRO A 15 -2.13 -10.82 -11.12
N LYS A 16 -0.93 -10.28 -11.36
CA LYS A 16 0.29 -11.05 -11.63
C LYS A 16 1.20 -11.25 -10.41
N ASN A 17 0.79 -10.73 -9.25
CA ASN A 17 1.59 -10.76 -8.03
C ASN A 17 0.87 -11.60 -6.97
N TRP A 18 1.65 -12.27 -6.12
CA TRP A 18 1.16 -13.03 -4.95
C TRP A 18 0.46 -12.14 -3.91
N ARG A 19 0.60 -10.82 -4.05
CA ARG A 19 0.02 -9.81 -3.17
C ARG A 19 -1.42 -9.50 -3.56
N ASN A 20 -2.35 -9.56 -2.61
CA ASN A 20 -3.75 -9.19 -2.84
C ASN A 20 -3.99 -7.68 -2.72
N GLN A 21 -2.96 -6.91 -2.35
CA GLN A 21 -3.05 -5.46 -2.22
C GLN A 21 -3.15 -4.72 -3.56
N PHE A 22 -3.84 -3.58 -3.52
CA PHE A 22 -3.94 -2.66 -4.64
C PHE A 22 -2.69 -1.79 -4.79
N TRP A 23 -2.43 -1.40 -6.03
CA TRP A 23 -1.28 -0.59 -6.43
C TRP A 23 -1.73 0.81 -6.78
N ILE A 24 -0.88 1.80 -6.53
CA ILE A 24 -1.16 3.18 -6.93
C ILE A 24 -0.93 3.30 -8.43
N LYS A 25 -1.97 3.70 -9.15
CA LYS A 25 -1.98 3.88 -10.60
C LYS A 25 -0.91 4.88 -11.02
N GLY A 26 -0.13 4.50 -12.04
CA GLY A 26 0.97 5.32 -12.54
C GLY A 26 2.26 5.25 -11.72
N ARG A 27 2.31 4.43 -10.66
CA ARG A 27 3.55 4.11 -9.93
C ARG A 27 3.69 2.60 -9.70
N ASN A 28 4.92 2.15 -9.54
CA ASN A 28 5.23 0.77 -9.16
C ASN A 28 5.26 0.63 -7.62
N MET A 29 4.21 1.14 -6.95
CA MET A 29 4.14 1.21 -5.49
C MET A 29 2.78 0.72 -4.98
N THR A 30 2.78 -0.02 -3.87
CA THR A 30 1.57 -0.52 -3.21
C THR A 30 1.03 0.50 -2.20
N VAL A 31 -0.25 0.36 -1.86
CA VAL A 31 -0.87 1.13 -0.76
C VAL A 31 -0.09 0.95 0.55
N TRP A 32 0.34 -0.27 0.87
CA TRP A 32 1.17 -0.51 2.06
C TRP A 32 2.49 0.25 2.04
N HIS A 33 3.20 0.29 0.91
CA HIS A 33 4.48 1.02 0.82
C HIS A 33 4.30 2.49 1.19
N LEU A 34 3.25 3.14 0.64
CA LEU A 34 2.93 4.53 0.98
C LEU A 34 2.69 4.69 2.48
N ILE A 35 1.87 3.82 3.08
CA ILE A 35 1.51 3.89 4.51
C ILE A 35 2.71 3.56 5.41
N ALA A 36 3.55 2.61 5.02
CA ALA A 36 4.75 2.23 5.75
C ALA A 36 5.77 3.37 5.76
N THR A 37 6.01 4.02 4.62
CA THR A 37 6.87 5.22 4.56
C THR A 37 6.29 6.34 5.39
N MET A 38 4.99 6.63 5.27
CA MET A 38 4.32 7.64 6.10
C MET A 38 4.44 7.36 7.60
N ARG A 39 4.33 6.09 8.03
CA ARG A 39 4.53 5.71 9.44
C ARG A 39 5.98 5.85 9.89
N THR A 40 6.93 5.54 9.02
CA THR A 40 8.37 5.60 9.32
C THR A 40 8.86 7.03 9.40
N GLU A 41 8.45 7.87 8.44
CA GLU A 41 8.86 9.27 8.36
C GLU A 41 7.93 10.21 9.15
N HIS A 42 6.85 9.68 9.73
CA HIS A 42 5.80 10.46 10.39
C HIS A 42 5.22 11.57 9.50
N GLU A 43 5.20 11.34 8.18
CA GLU A 43 4.69 12.32 7.21
C GLU A 43 3.17 12.44 7.26
N THR A 44 2.67 13.64 6.94
CA THR A 44 1.25 13.90 6.73
C THR A 44 0.82 13.44 5.33
N LEU A 45 -0.49 13.34 5.09
CA LEU A 45 -1.04 12.96 3.78
C LEU A 45 -0.56 13.91 2.67
N GLU A 46 -0.45 15.19 2.99
CA GLU A 46 0.03 16.24 2.09
C GLU A 46 1.52 16.11 1.84
N GLY A 47 2.34 15.93 2.89
CA GLY A 47 3.78 15.71 2.75
C GLY A 47 4.08 14.49 1.89
N ALA A 48 3.40 13.37 2.15
CA ALA A 48 3.52 12.17 1.32
C ALA A 48 3.07 12.42 -0.13
N ALA A 49 1.99 13.15 -0.35
CA ALA A 49 1.56 13.52 -1.70
C ALA A 49 2.65 14.32 -2.44
N GLU A 50 3.30 15.27 -1.77
CA GLU A 50 4.38 16.08 -2.34
C GLU A 50 5.67 15.25 -2.55
N ASN A 51 6.11 14.52 -1.54
CA ASN A 51 7.31 13.68 -1.54
C ASN A 51 7.22 12.60 -2.63
N PHE A 52 6.07 11.93 -2.70
CA PHE A 52 5.78 10.95 -3.74
C PHE A 52 5.25 11.59 -5.01
N GLY A 53 5.13 12.91 -5.16
CA GLY A 53 4.56 13.55 -6.36
C GLY A 53 3.25 12.91 -6.83
N LEU A 54 2.38 12.54 -5.89
CA LEU A 54 1.06 11.97 -6.10
C LEU A 54 -0.01 13.01 -5.77
N PRO A 55 -1.20 12.94 -6.38
CA PRO A 55 -2.30 13.80 -5.94
C PRO A 55 -2.74 13.39 -4.54
N LEU A 56 -3.06 14.37 -3.69
CA LEU A 56 -3.55 14.13 -2.33
C LEU A 56 -4.76 13.18 -2.31
N GLU A 57 -5.64 13.27 -3.31
CA GLU A 57 -6.76 12.35 -3.51
C GLU A 57 -6.32 10.88 -3.54
N ALA A 58 -5.19 10.56 -4.18
CA ALA A 58 -4.67 9.18 -4.25
C ALA A 58 -4.18 8.70 -2.88
N VAL A 59 -3.56 9.57 -2.10
CA VAL A 59 -3.09 9.27 -0.74
C VAL A 59 -4.28 9.03 0.20
N VAL A 60 -5.30 9.90 0.13
CA VAL A 60 -6.54 9.75 0.89
C VAL A 60 -7.29 8.47 0.50
N GLU A 61 -7.39 8.17 -0.79
CA GLU A 61 -8.04 6.95 -1.29
C GLU A 61 -7.28 5.69 -0.83
N ALA A 62 -5.94 5.72 -0.86
CA ALA A 62 -5.10 4.64 -0.35
C ALA A 62 -5.31 4.40 1.16
N MET A 63 -5.39 5.47 1.95
CA MET A 63 -5.68 5.38 3.38
C MET A 63 -7.08 4.83 3.67
N TYR A 64 -8.07 5.25 2.89
CA TYR A 64 -9.43 4.75 3.00
C TYR A 64 -9.52 3.26 2.64
N TYR A 65 -8.81 2.85 1.57
CA TYR A 65 -8.65 1.44 1.21
C TYR A 65 -8.01 0.62 2.34
N TYR A 66 -6.92 1.13 2.94
CA TYR A 66 -6.28 0.45 4.06
C TYR A 66 -7.19 0.33 5.28
N ALA A 67 -7.99 1.36 5.59
CA ALA A 67 -8.94 1.30 6.70
C ALA A 67 -10.04 0.25 6.46
N LEU A 68 -10.54 0.14 5.24
CA LEU A 68 -11.60 -0.82 4.87
C LEU A 68 -11.09 -2.26 4.72
N HIS A 69 -9.88 -2.43 4.20
CA HIS A 69 -9.29 -3.72 3.85
C HIS A 69 -8.06 -4.04 4.71
N LYS A 70 -8.02 -3.51 5.94
CA LYS A 70 -6.90 -3.67 6.87
C LYS A 70 -6.51 -5.13 7.03
N ASP A 71 -7.50 -6.02 7.12
CA ASP A 71 -7.30 -7.46 7.28
C ASP A 71 -6.50 -8.07 6.11
N ILE A 72 -6.84 -7.70 4.87
CA ILE A 72 -6.16 -8.14 3.65
C ILE A 72 -4.75 -7.56 3.58
N VAL A 73 -4.62 -6.26 3.85
CA VAL A 73 -3.32 -5.58 3.80
C VAL A 73 -2.39 -6.14 4.88
N GLU A 74 -2.87 -6.32 6.10
CA GLU A 74 -2.08 -6.84 7.23
C GLU A 74 -1.67 -8.30 7.02
N ALA A 75 -2.53 -9.14 6.44
CA ALA A 75 -2.17 -10.51 6.05
C ALA A 75 -1.05 -10.55 4.99
N ASP A 76 -1.15 -9.69 3.97
CA ASP A 76 -0.09 -9.54 2.95
C ASP A 76 1.23 -9.03 3.56
N VAL A 77 1.13 -8.06 4.48
CA VAL A 77 2.28 -7.46 5.17
C VAL A 77 2.94 -8.44 6.12
N GLU A 78 2.17 -9.26 6.83
CA GLU A 78 2.72 -10.28 7.71
C GLU A 78 3.43 -11.37 6.92
N ALA A 79 2.88 -11.76 5.77
CA ALA A 79 3.56 -12.66 4.83
C ALA A 79 4.87 -12.05 4.30
N GLU A 80 4.86 -10.76 3.94
CA GLU A 80 6.07 -10.04 3.52
C GLU A 80 7.09 -9.91 4.65
N LYS A 81 6.65 -9.59 5.87
CA LYS A 81 7.50 -9.47 7.05
C LYS A 81 8.15 -10.80 7.40
N ARG A 82 7.48 -11.94 7.24
CA ARG A 82 8.11 -13.26 7.42
C ARG A 82 9.26 -13.48 6.44
N ILE A 83 9.04 -13.17 5.17
CA ILE A 83 10.09 -13.28 4.13
C ILE A 83 11.25 -12.32 4.44
N LEU A 84 10.95 -11.07 4.83
CA LEU A 84 11.97 -10.07 5.17
C LEU A 84 12.71 -10.40 6.47
N VAL A 85 12.06 -10.98 7.47
CA VAL A 85 12.72 -11.43 8.72
C VAL A 85 13.55 -12.69 8.45
N GLU A 86 13.15 -13.56 7.54
CA GLU A 86 13.99 -14.69 7.13
C GLU A 86 15.21 -14.25 6.30
N GLU A 87 15.11 -13.12 5.57
CA GLU A 87 16.21 -12.58 4.75
C GLU A 87 17.08 -11.51 5.47
N PHE A 88 16.53 -10.80 6.45
CA PHE A 88 17.16 -9.66 7.16
C PHE A 88 17.09 -9.77 8.69
N GLY A 89 16.68 -10.91 9.25
CA GLY A 89 16.57 -11.15 10.68
C GLY A 89 17.84 -11.70 11.33
N GLU A 90 18.93 -10.94 11.26
CA GLU A 90 19.85 -10.83 12.40
C GLU A 90 19.84 -9.39 12.88
N ALA A 91 19.67 -9.24 14.20
CA ALA A 91 19.67 -8.03 15.04
C ALA A 91 18.37 -7.20 15.08
N VAL A 92 17.56 -7.42 16.14
CA VAL A 92 17.52 -6.49 17.30
C VAL A 92 16.92 -7.22 18.53
N GLU A 93 17.79 -7.35 19.54
CA GLU A 93 17.68 -7.77 20.96
C GLU A 93 16.89 -9.03 21.37
#